data_AF-A0AAI9GKC6-F1
#
_entry.id   AF-A0AAI9GKC6-F1
#
_cell.length_a   1.000
_cell.length_b   1.000
_cell.length_c   1.000
_cell.angle_alpha   90.00
_cell.angle_beta   90.00
_cell.angle_gamma   90.00
#
_symmetry.space_group_name_H-M   'P 1'
#
loop_
_entity.id
_entity.type
_entity.pdbx_description
1 polymer ?
#
loop_
_entity_poly.entity_id
_entity_poly.type
_entity_poly.pdbx_seq_one_letter_code
_entity_poly.pdbx_strand_id
1 'polypeptide(L)'
;MKPTYEELEKTVAALRRRVIENDHNWAVMIDGYERKCAELKQQVAALAADNAQMLRLLTDISENHVEYYSEGEDGMFAGIPLDYVSEINMYVSRDVNAENPFTVTDAAIAEIRASAITAALCSSSEYLDTDCVMYRLGISYELAGMRTAGAIELHDSLISAAKQLRAEASK
;
A
#
# COMPACT_ATOMS: atom_id res chain seq x y z
N MET A 1 32.20 16.60 -40.88
CA MET A 1 32.01 15.57 -41.93
C MET A 1 30.53 15.22 -41.96
N LYS A 2 29.85 15.28 -43.11
CA LYS A 2 28.42 14.94 -43.17
C LYS A 2 28.28 13.41 -43.25
N PRO A 3 27.33 12.81 -42.51
CA PRO A 3 27.11 11.37 -42.56
C PRO A 3 26.77 10.93 -43.97
N THR A 4 27.27 9.76 -44.35
CA THR A 4 26.99 9.13 -45.64
C THR A 4 25.56 8.61 -45.68
N TYR A 5 25.03 8.41 -46.89
CA TYR A 5 23.67 7.93 -47.08
C TYR A 5 23.42 6.56 -46.41
N GLU A 6 24.41 5.66 -46.44
CA GLU A 6 24.33 4.34 -45.81
C GLU A 6 24.30 4.41 -44.27
N GLU A 7 25.01 5.37 -43.66
CA GLU A 7 24.96 5.63 -42.22
C GLU A 7 23.60 6.19 -41.79
N LEU A 8 22.98 7.02 -42.64
CA LEU A 8 21.62 7.52 -42.42
C LEU A 8 20.59 6.39 -42.49
N GLU A 9 20.67 5.49 -43.46
CA GLU A 9 19.77 4.32 -43.54
C GLU A 9 19.88 3.41 -42.31
N LYS A 10 21.10 3.14 -41.85
CA LYS A 10 21.33 2.37 -40.60
C LYS A 10 20.73 3.06 -39.39
N THR A 11 20.85 4.38 -39.31
CA THR A 11 20.29 5.19 -38.21
C THR A 11 18.76 5.18 -38.24
N VAL A 12 18.15 5.36 -39.42
CA VAL A 12 16.68 5.29 -39.59
C VAL A 12 16.16 3.90 -39.22
N ALA A 13 16.84 2.82 -39.62
CA ALA A 13 16.46 1.46 -39.24
C ALA A 13 16.58 1.20 -37.73
N ALA A 14 17.61 1.76 -37.07
CA ALA A 14 17.77 1.67 -35.62
C ALA A 14 16.68 2.46 -34.87
N LEU A 15 16.34 3.67 -35.34
CA LEU A 15 15.27 4.48 -34.76
C LEU A 15 13.90 3.80 -34.92
N ARG A 16 13.61 3.21 -36.08
CA ARG A 16 12.37 2.44 -36.29
C ARG A 16 12.24 1.28 -35.30
N ARG A 17 13.33 0.54 -35.06
CA ARG A 17 13.34 -0.54 -34.05
C ARG A 17 13.07 -0.01 -32.64
N ARG A 18 13.73 1.08 -32.24
CA ARG A 18 13.51 1.71 -30.93
C ARG A 18 12.08 2.19 -30.72
N VAL A 19 11.43 2.72 -31.75
CA VAL A 19 10.02 3.13 -31.67
C VAL A 19 9.13 1.92 -31.42
N ILE A 20 9.31 0.84 -32.17
CA ILE A 20 8.53 -0.40 -32.00
C ILE A 20 8.75 -1.02 -30.61
N GLU A 21 10.00 -1.08 -30.14
CA GLU A 21 10.34 -1.58 -28.81
C GLU A 21 9.72 -0.74 -27.70
N ASN A 22 9.73 0.59 -27.85
CA ASN A 22 9.09 1.49 -26.92
C ASN A 22 7.57 1.25 -26.92
N ASP A 23 6.91 1.25 -28.07
CA ASP A 23 5.47 1.00 -28.19
C ASP A 23 5.06 -0.34 -27.53
N HIS A 24 5.86 -1.39 -27.72
CA HIS A 24 5.65 -2.67 -27.06
C HIS A 24 5.81 -2.58 -25.53
N ASN A 25 6.83 -1.88 -25.04
CA ASN A 25 7.05 -1.69 -23.61
C ASN A 25 5.91 -0.90 -22.96
N TRP A 26 5.40 0.14 -23.62
CA TRP A 26 4.23 0.89 -23.17
C TRP A 26 2.98 0.00 -23.11
N ALA A 27 2.75 -0.85 -24.13
CA ALA A 27 1.63 -1.78 -24.13
C ALA A 27 1.69 -2.79 -22.97
N VAL A 28 2.86 -3.40 -22.73
CA VAL A 28 3.05 -4.36 -21.63
C VAL A 28 2.82 -3.69 -20.26
N MET A 29 3.27 -2.45 -20.08
CA MET A 29 3.05 -1.67 -18.86
C MET A 29 1.56 -1.39 -18.65
N ILE A 30 0.84 -0.95 -19.69
CA ILE A 30 -0.61 -0.69 -19.62
C ILE A 30 -1.36 -1.96 -19.24
N ASP A 31 -1.11 -3.08 -19.92
CA ASP A 31 -1.74 -4.38 -19.59
C ASP A 31 -1.44 -4.80 -18.14
N GLY A 32 -0.23 -4.49 -17.65
CA GLY A 32 0.18 -4.72 -16.26
C GLY A 32 -0.67 -3.91 -15.28
N TYR A 33 -0.85 -2.61 -15.54
CA TYR A 33 -1.69 -1.74 -14.73
C TYR A 33 -3.17 -2.15 -14.78
N GLU A 34 -3.68 -2.50 -15.95
CA GLU A 34 -5.08 -2.94 -16.10
C GLU A 34 -5.35 -4.22 -15.31
N ARG A 35 -4.45 -5.21 -15.38
CA ARG A 35 -4.53 -6.42 -14.55
C ARG A 35 -4.50 -6.09 -13.06
N LYS A 36 -3.59 -5.20 -12.63
CA LYS A 36 -3.50 -4.83 -11.22
C LYS A 36 -4.75 -4.08 -10.74
N CYS A 37 -5.30 -3.19 -11.58
CA CYS A 37 -6.55 -2.50 -11.29
C CYS A 37 -7.74 -3.48 -11.19
N ALA A 38 -7.81 -4.50 -12.04
CA ALA A 38 -8.85 -5.52 -11.97
C ALA A 38 -8.75 -6.33 -10.68
N GLU A 39 -7.54 -6.77 -10.31
CA GLU A 39 -7.27 -7.49 -9.07
C GLU A 39 -7.66 -6.66 -7.83
N LEU A 40 -7.23 -5.40 -7.76
CA LEU A 40 -7.56 -4.51 -6.65
C LEU A 40 -9.07 -4.25 -6.55
N LYS A 41 -9.76 -4.06 -7.68
CA LYS A 41 -11.22 -3.92 -7.70
C LYS A 41 -11.92 -5.17 -7.14
N GLN A 42 -11.42 -6.36 -7.50
CA GLN A 42 -11.96 -7.61 -6.98
C GLN A 42 -11.73 -7.76 -5.47
N GLN A 43 -10.53 -7.40 -4.98
CA GLN A 43 -10.23 -7.41 -3.55
C GLN A 43 -11.12 -6.44 -2.76
N VAL A 44 -11.30 -5.22 -3.26
CA VAL A 44 -12.20 -4.24 -2.63
C VAL A 44 -13.65 -4.73 -2.62
N ALA A 45 -14.12 -5.37 -3.69
CA ALA A 45 -15.47 -5.93 -3.74
C ALA A 45 -15.65 -7.09 -2.75
N ALA A 46 -14.65 -7.95 -2.60
CA ALA A 46 -14.66 -9.03 -1.61
C ALA A 46 -14.71 -8.47 -0.18
N LEU A 47 -13.82 -7.53 0.15
CA LEU A 47 -13.81 -6.88 1.47
C LEU A 47 -15.11 -6.13 1.76
N ALA A 48 -15.72 -5.50 0.75
CA ALA A 48 -17.01 -4.84 0.90
C ALA A 48 -18.13 -5.84 1.17
N ALA A 49 -18.11 -7.01 0.54
CA ALA A 49 -19.08 -8.08 0.78
C ALA A 49 -18.93 -8.67 2.19
N ASP A 50 -17.70 -8.94 2.63
CA ASP A 50 -17.41 -9.45 3.98
C ASP A 50 -17.87 -8.45 5.05
N ASN A 51 -17.57 -7.16 4.86
CA ASN A 51 -18.03 -6.10 5.75
C ASN A 51 -19.55 -5.96 5.77
N ALA A 52 -20.22 -6.08 4.62
CA ALA A 52 -21.68 -6.05 4.55
C ALA A 52 -22.31 -7.23 5.30
N GLN A 53 -21.70 -8.42 5.20
CA GLN A 53 -22.16 -9.59 5.94
C GLN A 53 -21.97 -9.42 7.45
N MET A 54 -20.80 -8.93 7.89
CA MET A 54 -20.56 -8.64 9.30
C MET A 54 -21.53 -7.60 9.84
N LEU A 55 -21.77 -6.52 9.09
CA LEU A 55 -22.72 -5.48 9.48
C LEU A 55 -24.13 -6.06 9.65
N ARG A 56 -24.57 -6.92 8.73
CA ARG A 56 -25.85 -7.62 8.83
C ARG A 56 -25.94 -8.44 10.12
N LEU A 57 -24.93 -9.23 10.45
CA LEU A 57 -24.92 -10.04 11.68
C LEU A 57 -24.95 -9.19 12.95
N LEU A 58 -24.21 -8.09 12.98
CA LEU A 58 -24.23 -7.14 14.09
C LEU A 58 -25.61 -6.47 14.24
N THR A 59 -26.25 -6.12 13.12
CA THR A 59 -27.62 -5.60 13.12
C THR A 59 -28.61 -6.65 13.63
N ASP A 60 -28.54 -7.89 13.12
CA ASP A 60 -29.41 -8.99 13.56
C ASP A 60 -29.28 -9.22 15.08
N ILE A 61 -28.07 -9.19 15.64
CA ILE A 61 -27.86 -9.28 17.10
C ILE A 61 -28.45 -8.08 17.82
N SER A 62 -28.17 -6.86 17.34
CA SER A 62 -28.69 -5.64 17.95
C SER A 62 -30.22 -5.63 18.00
N GLU A 63 -30.90 -6.22 17.02
CA GLU A 63 -32.36 -6.24 16.94
C GLU A 63 -32.99 -7.41 17.72
N ASN A 64 -32.28 -8.52 17.88
CA ASN A 64 -32.83 -9.76 18.43
C ASN A 64 -32.24 -10.22 19.78
N HIS A 65 -31.32 -9.46 20.37
CA HIS A 65 -30.84 -9.76 21.71
C HIS A 65 -31.91 -9.45 22.77
N VAL A 66 -31.88 -10.23 23.85
CA VAL A 66 -32.78 -10.05 25.00
C VAL A 66 -31.97 -9.52 26.16
N GLU A 67 -32.27 -8.30 26.61
CA GLU A 67 -31.65 -7.74 27.80
C GLU A 67 -32.29 -8.30 29.08
N TYR A 68 -31.47 -8.71 30.05
CA TYR A 68 -31.93 -9.15 31.36
C TYR A 68 -30.95 -8.74 32.46
N TYR A 69 -31.47 -8.49 33.66
CA TYR A 69 -30.64 -8.25 34.84
C TYR A 69 -30.29 -9.57 35.51
N SER A 70 -29.02 -9.80 35.82
CA SER A 70 -28.59 -10.95 36.61
C SER A 70 -28.27 -10.50 38.03
N GLU A 71 -29.09 -10.90 39.00
CA GLU A 71 -28.86 -10.62 40.42
C GLU A 71 -27.57 -11.29 40.96
N GLY A 72 -27.11 -12.37 40.32
CA GLY A 72 -25.91 -13.10 40.74
C GLY A 72 -24.60 -12.41 40.35
N GLU A 73 -24.60 -11.64 39.26
CA GLU A 73 -23.43 -10.92 38.75
C GLU A 73 -23.58 -9.39 38.83
N ASP A 74 -24.68 -8.91 39.42
CA ASP A 74 -25.03 -7.50 39.65
C ASP A 74 -24.84 -6.61 38.41
N GLY A 75 -25.49 -6.98 37.30
CA GLY A 75 -25.35 -6.28 36.03
C GLY A 75 -26.43 -6.60 35.00
N MET A 76 -26.49 -5.78 33.95
CA MET A 76 -27.30 -6.01 32.75
C MET A 76 -26.55 -6.91 31.76
N PHE A 77 -27.23 -7.91 31.24
CA PHE A 77 -26.71 -8.87 30.28
C PHE A 77 -27.60 -8.92 29.05
N ALA A 78 -27.01 -9.28 27.91
CA ALA A 78 -27.72 -9.52 26.66
C ALA A 78 -27.66 -11.01 26.32
N GLY A 79 -28.82 -11.66 26.28
CA GLY A 79 -29.00 -13.00 25.74
C GLY A 79 -29.06 -12.94 24.22
N ILE A 80 -28.07 -13.49 23.56
CA ILE A 80 -27.99 -13.53 22.09
C ILE A 80 -28.29 -14.96 21.63
N PRO A 81 -29.19 -15.16 20.64
CA PRO A 81 -29.40 -16.48 20.04
C PRO A 81 -28.08 -17.09 19.54
N LEU A 82 -27.85 -18.36 19.86
CA LEU A 82 -26.57 -19.03 19.62
C LEU A 82 -26.20 -19.05 18.13
N ASP A 83 -27.17 -19.14 17.23
CA ASP A 83 -26.95 -19.19 15.79
C ASP A 83 -26.16 -17.97 15.28
N TYR A 84 -26.47 -16.77 15.79
CA TYR A 84 -25.74 -15.55 15.42
C TYR A 84 -24.30 -15.55 15.95
N VAL A 85 -24.09 -16.07 17.16
CA VAL A 85 -22.76 -16.20 17.77
C VAL A 85 -21.93 -17.26 17.04
N SER A 86 -22.54 -18.37 16.65
CA SER A 86 -21.93 -19.44 15.86
C SER A 86 -21.54 -18.98 14.47
N GLU A 87 -22.38 -18.20 13.80
CA GLU A 87 -22.07 -17.63 12.49
C GLU A 87 -20.90 -16.65 12.57
N ILE A 88 -20.91 -15.73 13.55
CA ILE A 88 -19.77 -14.84 13.81
C ILE A 88 -18.49 -15.62 14.09
N ASN A 89 -18.54 -16.68 14.91
CA ASN A 89 -17.37 -17.52 15.20
C ASN A 89 -16.87 -18.32 13.97
N MET A 90 -17.72 -18.54 12.96
CA MET A 90 -17.30 -19.14 11.70
C MET A 90 -16.49 -18.17 10.83
N TYR A 91 -16.82 -16.87 10.89
CA TYR A 91 -16.15 -15.80 10.15
C TYR A 91 -14.93 -15.24 10.87
N VAL A 92 -15.04 -15.13 12.19
CA VAL A 92 -13.96 -14.77 13.08
C VAL A 92 -13.38 -16.10 13.58
N SER A 93 -12.49 -16.72 12.79
CA SER A 93 -11.65 -17.85 13.26
C SER A 93 -10.92 -17.41 14.53
N ARG A 94 -11.56 -17.57 15.67
CA ARG A 94 -11.09 -17.04 16.95
C ARG A 94 -10.21 -18.09 17.56
N ASP A 95 -8.91 -17.81 17.60
CA ASP A 95 -8.15 -18.27 18.75
C ASP A 95 -8.66 -17.46 19.95
N VAL A 96 -9.30 -18.15 20.89
CA VAL A 96 -9.90 -17.57 22.11
C VAL A 96 -8.85 -16.95 23.05
N ASN A 97 -7.56 -17.07 22.72
CA ASN A 97 -6.42 -16.67 23.55
C ASN A 97 -5.56 -15.50 23.00
N ALA A 98 -6.21 -14.50 22.40
CA ALA A 98 -5.66 -13.14 22.18
C ALA A 98 -4.59 -12.96 21.08
N GLU A 99 -5.01 -13.07 19.82
CA GLU A 99 -4.29 -12.46 18.69
C GLU A 99 -5.26 -11.62 17.84
N ASN A 100 -4.77 -10.52 17.24
CA ASN A 100 -5.61 -9.55 16.54
C ASN A 100 -6.37 -10.22 15.38
N PRO A 101 -7.71 -10.18 15.34
CA PRO A 101 -8.48 -10.82 14.27
C PRO A 101 -8.39 -10.08 12.93
N PHE A 102 -7.78 -8.89 12.88
CA PHE A 102 -7.71 -8.03 11.70
C PHE A 102 -6.31 -7.95 11.08
N THR A 103 -5.57 -9.06 11.03
CA THR A 103 -4.21 -9.13 10.45
C THR A 103 -4.15 -8.63 9.00
N VAL A 104 -5.17 -8.91 8.19
CA VAL A 104 -5.28 -8.41 6.81
C VAL A 104 -5.43 -6.89 6.77
N THR A 105 -6.23 -6.33 7.67
CA THR A 105 -6.42 -4.87 7.78
C THR A 105 -5.15 -4.19 8.27
N ASP A 106 -4.48 -4.77 9.28
CA ASP A 106 -3.21 -4.28 9.78
C ASP A 106 -2.14 -4.29 8.67
N ALA A 107 -2.08 -5.37 7.89
CA ALA A 107 -1.18 -5.48 6.76
C ALA A 107 -1.47 -4.43 5.68
N ALA A 108 -2.75 -4.20 5.38
CA ALA A 108 -3.16 -3.15 4.45
C ALA A 108 -2.77 -1.75 4.97
N ILE A 109 -3.00 -1.45 6.25
CA ILE A 109 -2.63 -0.17 6.87
C ILE A 109 -1.11 0.01 6.86
N ALA A 110 -0.34 -1.03 7.16
CA ALA A 110 1.11 -1.00 7.12
C ALA A 110 1.64 -0.74 5.71
N GLU A 111 1.07 -1.38 4.68
CA GLU A 111 1.44 -1.13 3.28
C GLU A 111 1.08 0.30 2.85
N ILE A 112 -0.09 0.82 3.25
CA ILE A 112 -0.47 2.21 2.97
C ILE A 112 0.54 3.18 3.59
N ARG A 113 0.93 2.96 4.85
CA ARG A 113 1.94 3.80 5.54
C ARG A 113 3.30 3.71 4.85
N ALA A 114 3.76 2.50 4.50
CA ALA A 114 5.03 2.29 3.82
C ALA A 114 5.05 2.90 2.41
N SER A 115 3.95 2.78 1.67
CA SER A 115 3.76 3.39 0.36
C SER A 115 3.71 4.91 0.42
N ALA A 116 3.05 5.49 1.43
CA ALA A 116 3.03 6.95 1.64
C ALA A 116 4.44 7.52 1.90
N ILE A 117 5.24 6.85 2.74
CA ILE A 117 6.64 7.22 2.97
C ILE A 117 7.43 7.17 1.65
N THR A 118 7.31 6.06 0.92
CA THR A 118 8.04 5.87 -0.35
C THR A 118 7.67 6.94 -1.38
N ALA A 119 6.37 7.27 -1.50
CA ALA A 119 5.90 8.29 -2.42
C ALA A 119 6.42 9.69 -2.06
N ALA A 120 6.42 10.05 -0.77
CA ALA A 120 6.95 11.32 -0.29
C ALA A 120 8.47 11.46 -0.50
N LEU A 121 9.21 10.37 -0.37
CA LEU A 121 10.65 10.35 -0.66
C LEU A 121 10.92 10.51 -2.17
N CYS A 122 10.16 9.81 -3.02
CA CYS A 122 10.30 9.94 -4.47
C CYS A 122 10.02 11.39 -4.95
N SER A 123 8.99 12.04 -4.42
CA SER A 123 8.68 13.44 -4.76
C SER A 123 9.71 14.44 -4.23
N SER A 124 10.49 14.05 -3.23
CA SER A 124 11.55 14.87 -2.61
C SER A 124 12.97 14.48 -3.07
N SER A 125 13.09 13.68 -4.14
CA SER A 125 14.39 13.19 -4.63
C SER A 125 15.37 14.29 -5.04
N GLU A 126 14.87 15.47 -5.41
CA GLU A 126 15.66 16.66 -5.74
C GLU A 126 16.52 17.20 -4.58
N TYR A 127 16.27 16.79 -3.34
CA TYR A 127 17.09 17.13 -2.18
C TYR A 127 18.28 16.17 -1.98
N LEU A 128 18.31 15.08 -2.75
CA LEU A 128 19.41 14.11 -2.76
C LEU A 128 20.47 14.42 -3.84
N ASP A 129 20.22 15.44 -4.67
CA ASP A 129 21.15 15.90 -5.69
C ASP A 129 21.85 17.18 -5.21
N THR A 130 23.17 17.10 -5.08
CA THR A 130 24.02 18.21 -4.63
C THR A 130 23.91 19.44 -5.54
N ASP A 131 23.82 19.26 -6.86
CA ASP A 131 23.68 20.35 -7.81
C ASP A 131 22.31 21.02 -7.64
N CYS A 132 21.23 20.24 -7.55
CA CYS A 132 19.89 20.79 -7.31
C CYS A 132 19.82 21.59 -6.00
N VAL A 133 20.41 21.07 -4.91
CA VAL A 133 20.46 21.74 -3.60
C VAL A 133 21.29 23.02 -3.66
N MET A 134 22.44 22.99 -4.34
CA MET A 134 23.31 24.15 -4.54
C MET A 134 22.57 25.27 -5.28
N TYR A 135 21.95 24.95 -6.43
CA TYR A 135 21.23 25.93 -7.23
C TYR A 135 19.98 26.47 -6.53
N ARG A 136 19.20 25.61 -5.87
CA ARG A 136 17.96 26.02 -5.19
C ARG A 136 18.22 26.95 -4.00
N LEU A 137 19.26 26.66 -3.21
CA LEU A 137 19.54 27.39 -1.97
C LEU A 137 20.56 28.52 -2.16
N GLY A 138 21.20 28.63 -3.33
CA GLY A 138 22.21 29.65 -3.60
C GLY A 138 23.44 29.53 -2.69
N ILE A 139 23.84 28.30 -2.37
CA ILE A 139 24.95 27.99 -1.45
C ILE A 139 26.17 27.44 -2.19
N SER A 140 27.30 27.31 -1.50
CA SER A 140 28.48 26.65 -2.07
C SER A 140 28.25 25.15 -2.29
N TYR A 141 28.95 24.58 -3.26
CA TYR A 141 28.90 23.14 -3.56
C TYR A 141 29.27 22.28 -2.33
N GLU A 142 30.27 22.72 -1.54
CA GLU A 142 30.69 22.02 -0.32
C GLU A 142 29.58 22.00 0.75
N LEU A 143 28.91 23.13 0.97
CA LEU A 143 27.79 23.19 1.92
C LEU A 143 26.56 22.42 1.40
N ALA A 144 26.31 22.45 0.09
CA ALA A 144 25.28 21.63 -0.53
C ALA A 144 25.57 20.14 -0.33
N GLY A 145 26.82 19.71 -0.54
CA GLY A 145 27.24 18.32 -0.35
C GLY A 145 27.01 17.83 1.08
N MET A 146 27.30 18.64 2.10
CA MET A 146 27.00 18.28 3.50
C MET A 146 25.49 18.13 3.76
N ARG A 147 24.66 19.01 3.16
CA ARG A 147 23.20 18.93 3.31
C ARG A 147 22.63 17.72 2.60
N THR A 148 23.10 17.44 1.38
CA THR A 148 22.72 16.27 0.60
C THR A 148 23.12 14.98 1.32
N ALA A 149 24.30 14.92 1.93
CA ALA A 149 24.72 13.75 2.72
C ALA A 149 23.75 13.45 3.87
N GLY A 150 23.38 14.46 4.66
CA GLY A 150 22.38 14.28 5.74
C GLY A 150 20.99 13.92 5.22
N ALA A 151 20.59 14.45 4.07
CA ALA A 151 19.33 14.10 3.42
C ALA A 151 19.30 12.64 2.95
N ILE A 152 20.42 12.12 2.42
CA ILE A 152 20.58 10.71 2.03
C ILE A 152 20.47 9.79 3.26
N GLU A 153 21.14 10.12 4.36
CA GLU A 153 21.06 9.32 5.60
C GLU A 153 19.63 9.24 6.15
N LEU A 154 18.91 10.37 6.16
CA LEU A 154 17.51 10.42 6.56
C LEU A 154 16.62 9.61 5.58
N HIS A 155 16.85 9.76 4.27
CA HIS A 155 16.13 9.02 3.24
C HIS A 155 16.27 7.50 3.44
N ASP A 156 17.49 7.01 3.65
CA ASP A 156 17.76 5.58 3.83
C ASP A 156 17.16 5.05 5.13
N SER A 157 17.19 5.86 6.20
CA SER A 157 16.53 5.54 7.47
C SER A 157 15.01 5.39 7.30
N LEU A 158 14.38 6.29 6.54
CA LEU A 158 12.94 6.23 6.26
C LEU A 158 12.56 5.07 5.32
N ILE A 159 13.41 4.74 4.33
CA ILE A 159 13.23 3.52 3.53
C ILE A 159 13.30 2.27 4.40
N SER A 160 14.23 2.23 5.37
CA SER A 160 14.34 1.11 6.31
C SER A 160 13.08 1.00 7.18
N ALA A 161 12.56 2.11 7.70
CA ALA A 161 11.31 2.14 8.46
C ALA A 161 10.12 1.64 7.62
N ALA A 162 10.01 2.05 6.35
CA ALA A 162 8.98 1.56 5.44
C ALA A 162 9.10 0.04 5.19
N LYS A 163 10.31 -0.53 5.13
CA LYS A 163 10.51 -1.98 5.04
C LYS A 163 10.11 -2.70 6.32
N GLN A 164 10.40 -2.12 7.49
CA GLN A 164 9.99 -2.70 8.77
C GLN A 164 8.47 -2.76 8.91
N LEU A 165 7.75 -1.69 8.54
CA LEU A 165 6.28 -1.69 8.52
C LEU A 165 5.71 -2.87 7.70
N ARG A 166 6.27 -3.13 6.51
CA ARG A 166 5.86 -4.27 5.67
C ARG A 166 6.19 -5.62 6.30
N ALA A 167 7.31 -5.73 6.99
CA ALA A 167 7.76 -6.96 7.63
C ALA A 167 6.95 -7.30 8.89
N GLU A 168 6.57 -6.28 9.68
CA GLU A 168 5.73 -6.44 10.87
C GLU A 168 4.30 -6.86 10.52
N ALA A 169 3.78 -6.39 9.39
CA ALA A 169 2.50 -6.79 8.82
C ALA A 169 2.42 -8.24 8.29
N SER A 170 3.57 -8.89 8.10
CA SER A 170 3.65 -10.27 7.58
C SER A 170 3.85 -11.30 8.68
N LYS A 171 3.87 -10.88 9.95
CA LYS A 171 3.95 -11.75 11.13
C LYS A 171 2.56 -12.05 11.66
#